data_AF-A0AAD9QFT5-F1
#
_entry.id   AF-A0AAD9QFT5-F1
#
_cell.length_a   1.000
_cell.length_b   1.000
_cell.length_c   1.000
_cell.angle_alpha   90.00
_cell.angle_beta   90.00
_cell.angle_gamma   90.00
#
_symmetry.space_group_name_H-M   'P 1'
#
loop_
_entity.id
_entity.type
_entity.pdbx_description
1 polymer ?
#
loop_
_entity_poly.entity_id
_entity_poly.type
_entity_poly.pdbx_seq_one_letter_code
_entity_poly.pdbx_strand_id
1 'polypeptide(L)'
;MTPYDGKNQSKRMGFLLGFAFCTGLGLGPLMDVVVQVDPSIIPTAFFATTLVFVCFTLSALWAEQRSYLYLGGTLLSGLSILCFLSIVNLFVRAQFIFQVQLYGGLLLFCGFVLYDTQLIVSRCTKGDRDFV
;
A
#
# COMPACT_ATOMS: atom_id res chain seq x y z
N MET A 1 15.14 9.38 -11.20
CA MET A 1 14.13 8.55 -11.90
C MET A 1 14.67 8.23 -13.28
N THR A 2 14.82 6.96 -13.64
CA THR A 2 15.18 6.59 -15.01
C THR A 2 13.97 6.84 -15.91
N PRO A 3 14.05 7.72 -16.92
CA PRO A 3 12.94 7.97 -17.83
C PRO A 3 12.49 6.69 -18.55
N TYR A 4 11.19 6.57 -18.83
CA TYR A 4 10.66 5.47 -19.61
C TYR A 4 11.11 5.58 -21.07
N ASP A 5 11.97 4.65 -21.49
CA ASP A 5 12.53 4.56 -22.86
C ASP A 5 12.10 3.25 -23.56
N GLY A 6 11.16 2.49 -22.98
CA GLY A 6 10.76 1.14 -23.41
C GLY A 6 11.83 0.05 -23.21
N LYS A 7 13.11 0.37 -23.41
CA LYS A 7 14.27 -0.53 -23.23
C LYS A 7 14.59 -0.84 -21.77
N ASN A 8 14.22 0.06 -20.85
CA ASN A 8 14.49 -0.11 -19.41
C ASN A 8 13.35 -0.81 -18.66
N GLN A 9 12.27 -1.16 -19.37
CA GLN A 9 11.07 -1.76 -18.78
C GLN A 9 11.36 -3.12 -18.13
N SER A 10 12.07 -4.01 -18.82
CA SER A 10 12.40 -5.34 -18.30
C SER A 10 13.28 -5.27 -17.04
N LYS A 11 14.18 -4.28 -16.96
CA LYS A 11 15.01 -4.05 -15.77
C LYS A 11 14.18 -3.55 -14.59
N ARG A 12 13.30 -2.57 -14.81
CA ARG A 12 12.38 -2.05 -13.78
C ARG A 12 11.44 -3.13 -13.27
N MET A 13 10.87 -3.94 -14.16
CA MET A 13 10.03 -5.08 -13.78
C MET A 13 10.83 -6.11 -13.00
N GLY A 14 12.07 -6.40 -13.41
CA GLY A 14 12.97 -7.28 -12.66
C GLY A 14 13.24 -6.78 -11.24
N PHE A 15 13.47 -5.48 -11.05
CA PHE A 15 13.62 -4.89 -9.71
C PHE A 15 12.32 -4.95 -8.90
N LEU A 16 11.17 -4.68 -9.52
CA LEU A 16 9.86 -4.75 -8.85
C LEU A 16 9.55 -6.18 -8.39
N LEU A 17 9.72 -7.17 -9.26
CA LEU A 17 9.50 -8.58 -8.95
C LEU A 17 10.49 -9.09 -7.91
N GLY A 18 11.77 -8.74 -8.04
CA GLY A 18 12.79 -9.10 -7.05
C GLY A 18 12.49 -8.50 -5.68
N PHE A 19 12.06 -7.24 -5.63
CA PHE A 19 11.64 -6.59 -4.40
C PHE A 19 10.41 -7.28 -3.80
N ALA A 20 9.35 -7.50 -4.58
CA ALA A 20 8.13 -8.16 -4.13
C ALA A 20 8.39 -9.57 -3.60
N PHE A 21 9.25 -10.35 -4.27
CA PHE A 21 9.67 -11.68 -3.82
C PHE A 21 10.41 -11.62 -2.49
N CYS A 22 11.40 -10.71 -2.34
CA CYS A 22 12.13 -10.53 -1.09
C CYS A 22 11.23 -10.08 0.05
N THR A 23 10.28 -9.16 -0.19
CA THR A 23 9.29 -8.75 0.81
C THR A 23 8.40 -9.92 1.21
N GLY A 24 7.96 -10.75 0.25
CA GLY A 24 7.19 -11.96 0.53
C GLY A 24 7.95 -12.96 1.41
N LEU A 25 9.22 -13.23 1.13
CA LEU A 25 10.06 -14.08 1.97
C LEU A 25 10.26 -13.48 3.38
N GLY A 26 10.41 -12.16 3.48
CA GLY A 26 10.56 -11.44 4.75
C GLY A 26 9.35 -11.53 5.68
N LEU A 27 8.15 -11.83 5.13
CA LEU A 27 6.94 -12.05 5.93
C LEU A 27 6.89 -13.42 6.61
N GLY A 28 7.79 -14.36 6.27
CA GLY A 28 7.79 -15.73 6.79
C GLY A 28 7.68 -15.84 8.32
N PRO A 29 8.56 -15.18 9.10
CA PRO A 29 8.49 -15.24 10.57
C PRO A 29 7.18 -14.68 11.15
N LEU A 30 6.58 -13.70 10.46
CA LEU A 30 5.29 -13.13 10.84
C LEU A 30 4.16 -14.13 10.58
N MET A 31 4.22 -14.86 9.46
CA MET A 31 3.25 -15.91 9.13
C MET A 31 3.32 -17.07 10.11
N ASP A 32 4.51 -17.48 10.56
CA ASP A 32 4.66 -18.54 11.57
C ASP A 32 3.94 -18.18 12.88
N VAL A 33 4.05 -16.92 13.32
CA VAL A 33 3.33 -16.43 14.50
C VAL A 33 1.81 -16.44 14.27
N VAL A 34 1.34 -16.03 13.09
CA VAL A 34 -0.11 -16.02 12.78
C VAL A 34 -0.67 -17.44 12.73
N VAL A 35 0.05 -18.41 12.14
CA VAL A 35 -0.36 -19.83 12.10
C VAL A 35 -0.52 -20.42 13.50
N GLN A 36 0.35 -20.03 14.44
CA GLN A 36 0.24 -20.47 15.84
C GLN A 36 -0.98 -19.87 16.56
N VAL A 37 -1.44 -18.69 16.15
CA VAL A 37 -2.64 -18.05 16.72
C VAL A 37 -3.90 -18.65 16.11
N ASP A 38 -4.08 -18.50 14.79
CA ASP A 38 -5.17 -19.10 14.04
C ASP A 38 -4.82 -19.08 12.53
N PRO A 39 -4.65 -20.24 11.88
CA PRO A 39 -4.31 -20.31 10.46
C PRO A 39 -5.40 -19.77 9.54
N SER A 40 -6.66 -19.65 10.01
CA SER A 40 -7.77 -19.09 9.22
C SER A 40 -7.64 -17.57 8.98
N ILE A 41 -6.80 -16.88 9.76
CA ILE A 41 -6.54 -15.44 9.61
C ILE A 41 -5.86 -15.14 8.27
N ILE A 42 -5.00 -16.05 7.78
CA ILE A 42 -4.25 -15.83 6.53
C ILE A 42 -5.19 -15.69 5.32
N PRO A 43 -6.05 -16.68 4.99
CA PRO A 43 -6.94 -16.56 3.84
C PRO A 43 -7.97 -15.44 4.03
N THR A 44 -8.47 -15.22 5.25
CA THR A 44 -9.44 -14.15 5.52
C THR A 44 -8.83 -12.76 5.33
N ALA A 45 -7.62 -12.52 5.81
CA ALA A 45 -6.89 -11.26 5.59
C ALA A 45 -6.58 -11.04 4.10
N PHE A 46 -6.24 -12.10 3.36
CA PHE A 46 -6.01 -12.02 1.91
C PHE A 46 -7.27 -11.59 1.16
N PHE A 47 -8.40 -12.27 1.41
CA PHE A 47 -9.68 -11.91 0.76
C PHE A 47 -10.18 -10.53 1.20
N ALA A 48 -10.06 -10.18 2.48
CA ALA A 48 -10.42 -8.86 2.97
C ALA A 48 -9.60 -7.75 2.30
N THR A 49 -8.28 -7.92 2.20
CA THR A 49 -7.39 -6.95 1.54
C THR A 49 -7.73 -6.82 0.05
N THR A 50 -7.99 -7.94 -0.63
CA THR A 50 -8.40 -7.95 -2.04
C THR A 50 -9.72 -7.22 -2.24
N LEU A 51 -10.70 -7.48 -1.37
CA LEU A 51 -12.02 -6.85 -1.43
C LEU A 51 -11.90 -5.34 -1.21
N VAL A 52 -11.19 -4.91 -0.16
CA VAL A 52 -10.91 -3.51 0.12
C VAL A 52 -10.24 -2.87 -1.10
N PHE A 53 -9.18 -3.47 -1.62
CA PHE A 53 -8.47 -2.94 -2.79
C PHE A 53 -9.42 -2.77 -3.98
N VAL A 54 -10.21 -3.79 -4.33
CA VAL A 54 -11.16 -3.74 -5.45
C VAL A 54 -12.23 -2.68 -5.24
N CYS A 55 -12.89 -2.64 -4.07
CA CYS A 55 -13.95 -1.69 -3.78
C CYS A 55 -13.46 -0.23 -3.84
N PHE A 56 -12.31 0.06 -3.23
CA PHE A 56 -11.75 1.41 -3.24
C PHE A 56 -11.21 1.78 -4.63
N THR A 57 -10.57 0.84 -5.36
CA THR A 57 -10.15 1.07 -6.76
C THR A 57 -11.35 1.42 -7.64
N LEU A 58 -12.46 0.67 -7.52
CA LEU A 58 -13.70 0.95 -8.24
C LEU A 58 -14.27 2.32 -7.87
N SER A 59 -14.33 2.66 -6.58
CA SER A 59 -14.75 3.99 -6.11
C SER A 59 -13.88 5.10 -6.72
N ALA A 60 -12.56 4.88 -6.79
CA ALA A 60 -11.65 5.81 -7.43
C ALA A 60 -11.92 5.93 -8.93
N LEU A 61 -12.23 4.85 -9.66
CA LEU A 61 -12.54 4.91 -11.09
C LEU A 61 -13.83 5.69 -11.40
N TRP A 62 -14.82 5.65 -10.51
CA TRP A 62 -16.08 6.40 -10.66
C TRP A 62 -16.02 7.85 -10.20
N ALA A 63 -15.04 8.24 -9.41
CA ALA A 63 -14.94 9.59 -8.89
C ALA A 63 -14.46 10.60 -9.92
N GLU A 64 -14.86 11.86 -9.72
CA GLU A 64 -14.48 12.97 -10.58
C GLU A 64 -12.95 13.14 -10.66
N GLN A 65 -12.46 13.47 -11.86
CA GLN A 65 -11.03 13.54 -12.14
C GLN A 65 -10.32 14.45 -11.13
N ARG A 66 -9.25 13.93 -10.53
CA ARG A 66 -8.32 14.63 -9.62
C ARG A 66 -8.85 14.93 -8.21
N SER A 67 -10.09 14.60 -7.87
CA SER A 67 -10.64 14.86 -6.52
C SER A 67 -9.77 14.24 -5.42
N TYR A 68 -9.34 12.99 -5.61
CA TYR A 68 -8.49 12.30 -4.65
C TYR A 68 -7.01 12.72 -4.69
N LEU A 69 -6.53 13.40 -5.75
CA LEU A 69 -5.14 13.84 -5.83
C LEU A 69 -4.81 14.94 -4.81
N TYR A 70 -5.82 15.70 -4.37
CA TYR A 70 -5.65 16.68 -3.30
C TYR A 70 -5.32 16.04 -1.94
N LEU A 71 -5.67 14.76 -1.73
CA LEU A 71 -5.36 14.04 -0.49
C LEU A 71 -3.90 13.60 -0.38
N GLY A 72 -3.09 13.71 -1.45
CA GLY A 72 -1.71 13.22 -1.45
C GLY A 72 -0.86 13.80 -0.32
N GLY A 73 -0.99 15.10 -0.05
CA GLY A 73 -0.28 15.77 1.06
C GLY A 73 -0.69 15.20 2.43
N THR A 74 -1.99 15.11 2.69
CA THR A 74 -2.52 14.59 3.96
C THR A 74 -2.17 13.13 4.20
N LEU A 75 -2.23 12.28 3.15
CA LEU A 75 -1.89 10.87 3.24
C LEU A 75 -0.40 10.67 3.55
N LEU A 76 0.48 11.41 2.87
CA LEU A 76 1.93 11.34 3.11
C LEU A 76 2.31 11.85 4.51
N SER A 77 1.65 12.90 5.00
CA SER A 77 1.84 13.37 6.38
C SER A 77 1.39 12.32 7.40
N GLY A 78 0.22 11.70 7.19
CA GLY A 78 -0.26 10.61 8.05
C GLY A 78 0.69 9.41 8.05
N LEU A 79 1.23 9.01 6.89
CA LEU A 79 2.19 7.92 6.78
C LEU A 79 3.46 8.23 7.57
N SER A 80 3.93 9.48 7.49
CA SER A 80 5.12 9.94 8.23
C SER A 80 4.91 9.88 9.74
N ILE A 81 3.71 10.26 10.22
CA ILE A 81 3.33 10.15 11.63
C ILE A 81 3.28 8.68 12.07
N LEU A 82 2.64 7.80 11.29
CA LEU A 82 2.59 6.36 11.61
C LEU A 82 3.97 5.72 11.63
N CYS A 83 4.85 6.12 10.71
CA CYS A 83 6.25 5.68 10.67
C CYS A 83 7.00 6.10 11.93
N PHE A 84 6.88 7.38 12.32
CA PHE A 84 7.47 7.89 13.55
C PHE A 84 6.94 7.15 14.80
N LEU A 85 5.63 6.94 14.88
CA LEU A 85 5.01 6.16 15.96
C LEU A 85 5.52 4.72 16.00
N SER A 86 5.83 4.11 14.85
CA SER A 86 6.43 2.76 14.79
C SER A 86 7.80 2.70 15.44
N ILE A 87 8.65 3.69 15.16
CA ILE A 87 9.97 3.79 15.77
C ILE A 87 9.85 3.98 17.28
N VAL A 88 8.93 4.85 17.72
CA VAL A 88 8.67 5.05 19.16
C VAL A 88 8.16 3.77 19.82
N ASN A 89 7.22 3.07 19.18
CA ASN A 89 6.63 1.85 19.73
C ASN A 89 7.63 0.70 19.87
N LEU A 90 8.72 0.70 19.08
CA LEU A 90 9.81 -0.26 19.22
C LEU A 90 10.48 -0.20 20.61
N PHE A 91 10.58 1.01 21.18
CA PHE A 91 11.16 1.24 22.51
C PHE A 91 10.12 1.19 23.63
N VAL A 92 8.94 1.79 23.41
CA VAL A 92 7.92 1.96 24.47
C VAL A 92 7.01 0.73 24.61
N ARG A 93 6.73 0.01 23.51
CA ARG A 93 5.84 -1.16 23.45
C ARG A 93 4.46 -0.92 24.08
N ALA A 94 3.83 0.20 23.74
CA ALA A 94 2.50 0.55 24.25
C ALA A 94 1.38 -0.06 23.39
N GLN A 95 0.45 -0.77 24.02
CA GLN A 95 -0.70 -1.38 23.33
C GLN A 95 -1.56 -0.34 22.59
N PHE A 96 -1.74 0.85 23.17
CA PHE A 96 -2.48 1.93 22.53
C PHE A 96 -1.87 2.37 21.20
N ILE A 97 -0.53 2.53 21.16
CA ILE A 97 0.17 2.90 19.92
C ILE A 97 0.00 1.79 18.87
N PHE A 98 0.10 0.53 19.28
CA PHE A 98 -0.13 -0.61 18.38
C PHE A 98 -1.55 -0.58 17.76
N GLN A 99 -2.59 -0.28 18.53
CA GLN A 99 -3.96 -0.15 18.01
C GLN A 99 -4.09 1.02 17.02
N VAL A 100 -3.48 2.17 17.32
CA VAL A 100 -3.46 3.32 16.40
C VAL A 100 -2.73 2.96 15.10
N GLN A 101 -1.61 2.24 15.18
CA GLN A 101 -0.88 1.79 13.98
C GLN A 101 -1.72 0.82 13.14
N LEU A 102 -2.47 -0.08 13.78
CA LEU A 102 -3.26 -1.09 13.09
C LEU A 102 -4.49 -0.48 12.39
N TYR A 103 -5.33 0.24 13.12
CA TYR A 103 -6.55 0.84 12.56
C TYR A 103 -6.27 2.10 11.75
N GLY A 104 -5.34 2.93 12.22
CA GLY A 104 -4.91 4.12 11.49
C GLY A 104 -4.17 3.76 10.21
N GLY A 105 -3.30 2.73 10.26
CA GLY A 105 -2.64 2.18 9.08
C GLY A 105 -3.65 1.66 8.05
N LEU A 106 -4.65 0.87 8.49
CA LEU A 106 -5.70 0.37 7.61
C LEU A 106 -6.43 1.50 6.88
N LEU A 107 -6.92 2.51 7.62
CA LEU A 107 -7.61 3.67 7.04
C LEU A 107 -6.72 4.41 6.04
N LEU A 108 -5.46 4.63 6.42
CA LEU A 108 -4.51 5.37 5.62
C LEU A 108 -4.15 4.64 4.32
N PHE A 109 -3.95 3.32 4.36
CA PHE A 109 -3.73 2.51 3.16
C PHE A 109 -4.97 2.46 2.26
N CYS A 110 -6.20 2.44 2.80
CA CYS A 110 -7.40 2.59 1.98
C CYS A 110 -7.42 3.93 1.23
N GLY A 111 -6.99 5.01 1.91
CA GLY A 111 -6.80 6.32 1.27
C GLY A 111 -5.73 6.31 0.18
N PHE A 112 -4.61 5.61 0.39
CA PHE A 112 -3.59 5.44 -0.65
C PHE A 112 -4.10 4.67 -1.87
N VAL A 113 -4.91 3.62 -1.70
CA VAL A 113 -5.53 2.91 -2.84
C VAL A 113 -6.35 3.87 -3.72
N LEU A 114 -7.12 4.78 -3.10
CA LEU A 114 -7.87 5.81 -3.84
C LEU A 114 -6.94 6.76 -4.59
N TYR A 115 -5.93 7.29 -3.88
CA TYR A 115 -4.98 8.25 -4.42
C TYR A 115 -4.15 7.64 -5.57
N ASP A 116 -3.60 6.45 -5.38
CA ASP A 116 -2.74 5.76 -6.35
C ASP A 116 -3.52 5.39 -7.61
N THR A 117 -4.75 4.88 -7.47
CA THR A 117 -5.62 4.57 -8.62
C THR A 117 -5.90 5.82 -9.43
N GLN A 118 -6.25 6.93 -8.77
CA GLN A 118 -6.50 8.21 -9.44
C GLN A 118 -5.26 8.82 -10.07
N LEU A 119 -4.10 8.64 -9.47
CA LEU A 119 -2.83 9.06 -10.04
C LEU A 119 -2.51 8.29 -11.32
N ILE A 120 -2.73 6.97 -11.33
CA ILE A 120 -2.58 6.12 -12.53
C ILE A 120 -3.53 6.61 -13.63
N VAL A 121 -4.82 6.77 -13.34
CA VAL A 121 -5.82 7.25 -14.32
C VAL A 121 -5.46 8.63 -14.86
N SER A 122 -5.01 9.55 -14.00
CA SER A 122 -4.60 10.88 -14.43
C SER A 122 -3.34 10.85 -15.29
N ARG A 123 -2.39 9.93 -15.07
CA ARG A 123 -1.20 9.74 -15.91
C ARG A 123 -1.60 9.16 -17.27
N CYS A 124 -2.44 8.13 -17.29
CA CYS A 124 -2.98 7.53 -18.51
C CYS A 124 -3.72 8.56 -19.38
N THR A 125 -4.55 9.42 -18.76
CA THR A 125 -5.29 10.48 -19.48
C THR A 125 -4.35 11.53 -20.09
N LYS A 126 -3.17 11.74 -19.49
CA LYS A 126 -2.11 12.61 -20.02
C LYS A 126 -1.24 11.93 -21.10
N GLY A 127 -1.55 10.70 -21.48
CA GLY A 127 -0.85 9.94 -22.51
C GLY A 127 0.33 9.09 -22.02
N ASP A 128 0.54 9.01 -20.70
CA ASP A 128 1.56 8.12 -20.12
C ASP A 128 1.08 6.66 -20.19
N ARG A 129 1.90 5.77 -20.74
CA ARG A 129 1.61 4.33 -20.85
C ARG A 129 2.54 3.47 -19.99
N ASP A 130 3.31 4.10 -19.11
CA ASP A 130 4.16 3.40 -18.16
C ASP A 130 3.30 2.70 -17.09
N PHE A 131 3.45 1.37 -16.98
CA PHE A 131 2.70 0.53 -16.05
C PHE A 131 3.61 -0.09 -14.97
N VAL A 132 4.90 0.25 -14.98
CA VAL A 132 5.91 -0.29 -14.05
C VAL A 132 6.28 0.73 -12.98
#